data_AF-A0A2T6N2R9-F1
#
_entry.id   AF-A0A2T6N2R9-F1
#
_cell.length_a   1.000
_cell.length_b   1.000
_cell.length_c   1.000
_cell.angle_alpha   90.00
_cell.angle_beta   90.00
_cell.angle_gamma   90.00
#
_symmetry.space_group_name_H-M   'P 1'
#
loop_
_entity.id
_entity.type
_entity.pdbx_description
1 polymer ?
#
loop_
_entity_poly.entity_id
_entity_poly.type
_entity_poly.pdbx_seq_one_letter_code
_entity_poly.pdbx_strand_id
1 'polypeptide(L)'
;MEEDVYRTPKSELSSQEKPRGSAVRAILIATVVDITATVFIGVAISIVYGMILASNGDSIEVITTKLSHMELTSKVSLVAVVSGCLITTYAGYLCAKLVNHSEYRVVAVLAFIVVVFGFFMGQSYYSMSENLILSLLSLGCVYLGAWLYVSNKNRSRAGEKE
;
A
#
# COMPACT_ATOMS: atom_id res chain seq x y z
N MET A 1 62.94 6.54 -13.13
CA MET A 1 61.47 6.61 -13.19
C MET A 1 60.97 5.57 -12.21
N GLU A 2 60.65 5.99 -10.99
CA GLU A 2 59.99 5.12 -10.01
C GLU A 2 58.53 4.98 -10.44
N GLU A 3 58.23 3.89 -11.16
CA GLU A 3 56.85 3.47 -11.38
C GLU A 3 56.35 2.90 -10.06
N ASP A 4 55.50 3.67 -9.39
CA ASP A 4 54.86 3.30 -8.13
C ASP A 4 53.90 2.11 -8.38
N VAL A 5 54.42 0.90 -8.21
CA VAL A 5 53.73 -0.39 -8.41
C VAL A 5 52.48 -0.52 -7.52
N TYR A 6 52.39 0.28 -6.45
CA TYR A 6 51.25 0.26 -5.53
C TYR A 6 50.19 1.32 -5.83
N ARG A 7 50.26 2.00 -6.97
CA ARG A 7 49.26 2.99 -7.35
C ARG A 7 47.92 2.32 -7.63
N THR A 8 46.97 2.49 -6.73
CA THR A 8 45.61 1.98 -6.91
C THR A 8 45.01 2.54 -8.20
N PRO A 9 44.36 1.70 -9.03
CA PRO A 9 43.70 2.17 -10.23
C PRO A 9 42.69 3.24 -9.84
N LYS A 10 42.70 4.38 -10.54
CA LYS A 10 41.68 5.42 -10.42
C LYS A 10 40.35 4.84 -10.94
N SER A 11 39.69 4.04 -10.12
CA SER A 11 38.29 3.70 -10.34
C SER A 11 37.49 4.94 -9.94
N GLU A 12 36.95 5.63 -10.94
CA GLU A 12 35.90 6.61 -10.68
C GLU A 12 34.67 5.84 -10.16
N LEU A 13 34.63 5.61 -8.86
CA LEU A 13 33.42 5.20 -8.16
C LEU A 13 32.49 6.43 -8.13
N SER A 14 31.96 6.79 -9.30
CA SER A 14 30.85 7.73 -9.37
C SER A 14 29.69 7.05 -8.66
N SER A 15 29.45 7.44 -7.40
CA SER A 15 28.26 7.04 -6.68
C SER A 15 27.07 7.54 -7.48
N GLN A 16 26.45 6.66 -8.26
CA GLN A 16 25.22 6.99 -8.97
C GLN A 16 24.14 7.22 -7.92
N GLU A 17 24.05 8.45 -7.42
CA GLU A 17 22.90 8.87 -6.64
C GLU A 17 21.67 8.69 -7.54
N LYS A 18 20.82 7.71 -7.19
CA LYS A 18 19.57 7.49 -7.93
C LYS A 18 18.82 8.82 -8.02
N PRO A 19 18.31 9.19 -9.22
CA PRO A 19 17.66 10.47 -9.42
C PRO A 19 16.47 10.64 -8.46
N ARG A 20 16.25 11.88 -8.02
CA ARG A 20 15.10 12.26 -7.21
C ARG A 20 13.84 12.21 -8.06
N GLY A 21 12.82 11.49 -7.59
CA GLY A 21 11.52 11.46 -8.25
C GLY A 21 10.64 12.63 -7.83
N SER A 22 9.63 12.94 -8.64
CA SER A 22 8.65 13.97 -8.30
C SER A 22 7.65 13.45 -7.26
N ALA A 23 7.54 14.14 -6.12
CA ALA A 23 6.63 13.80 -5.03
C ALA A 23 5.16 13.76 -5.49
N VAL A 24 4.72 14.75 -6.27
CA VAL A 24 3.33 14.82 -6.77
C VAL A 24 3.03 13.62 -7.67
N ARG A 25 3.95 13.28 -8.57
CA ARG A 25 3.80 12.12 -9.45
C ARG A 25 3.76 10.82 -8.67
N ALA A 26 4.59 10.67 -7.64
CA ALA A 26 4.60 9.49 -6.78
C ALA A 26 3.27 9.32 -6.04
N ILE A 27 2.75 10.40 -5.45
CA ILE A 27 1.44 10.38 -4.76
C ILE A 27 0.33 10.01 -5.73
N LEU A 28 0.22 10.68 -6.87
CA LEU A 28 -0.86 10.42 -7.85
C LEU A 28 -0.86 8.97 -8.32
N ILE A 29 0.30 8.44 -8.69
CA ILE A 29 0.41 7.05 -9.16
C ILE A 29 0.04 6.08 -8.02
N ALA A 30 0.57 6.30 -6.82
CA ALA A 30 0.29 5.42 -5.69
C ALA A 30 -1.20 5.44 -5.29
N THR A 31 -1.84 6.61 -5.25
CA THR A 31 -3.27 6.75 -4.98
C THR A 31 -4.12 6.05 -6.04
N VAL A 32 -3.81 6.25 -7.32
CA VAL A 32 -4.54 5.58 -8.41
C VAL A 32 -4.41 4.06 -8.30
N VAL A 33 -3.21 3.55 -8.03
CA VAL A 33 -2.97 2.12 -7.84
C VAL A 33 -3.74 1.58 -6.63
N ASP A 34 -3.69 2.27 -5.50
CA ASP A 34 -4.38 1.88 -4.26
C ASP A 34 -5.90 1.79 -4.45
N ILE A 35 -6.52 2.85 -4.98
CA ILE A 35 -7.97 2.90 -5.21
C ILE A 35 -8.39 1.85 -6.24
N THR A 36 -7.69 1.78 -7.37
CA THR A 36 -8.04 0.87 -8.47
C THR A 36 -7.93 -0.57 -8.00
N ALA A 37 -6.82 -0.96 -7.36
CA ALA A 37 -6.64 -2.31 -6.87
C ALA A 37 -7.67 -2.68 -5.79
N THR A 38 -7.97 -1.75 -4.86
CA THR A 38 -8.97 -1.97 -3.81
C THR A 38 -10.36 -2.18 -4.40
N VAL A 39 -10.76 -1.38 -5.39
CA VAL A 39 -12.05 -1.54 -6.08
C VAL A 39 -12.11 -2.87 -6.83
N PHE A 40 -11.08 -3.23 -7.59
CA PHE A 40 -11.05 -4.49 -8.33
C PHE A 40 -11.14 -5.70 -7.40
N ILE A 41 -10.38 -5.70 -6.29
CA ILE A 41 -10.42 -6.78 -5.31
C ILE A 41 -11.78 -6.81 -4.59
N GLY A 42 -12.35 -5.67 -4.23
CA GLY A 42 -13.68 -5.59 -3.64
C GLY A 42 -14.77 -6.20 -4.54
N VAL A 43 -14.74 -5.88 -5.84
CA VAL A 43 -15.66 -6.46 -6.84
C VAL A 43 -15.43 -7.97 -6.98
N ALA A 44 -14.18 -8.43 -7.03
CA ALA A 44 -13.89 -9.86 -7.12
C ALA A 44 -14.42 -10.62 -5.90
N ILE A 45 -14.20 -10.09 -4.68
CA ILE A 45 -14.68 -10.68 -3.43
C ILE A 45 -16.21 -10.71 -3.39
N SER A 46 -16.89 -9.64 -3.81
CA SER A 46 -18.35 -9.58 -3.81
C SER A 46 -18.97 -10.60 -4.77
N ILE A 47 -18.39 -10.78 -5.96
CA ILE A 47 -18.81 -11.81 -6.92
C ILE A 47 -18.64 -13.22 -6.32
N VAL A 48 -17.45 -13.53 -5.79
CA VAL A 48 -17.17 -14.85 -5.21
C VAL A 48 -18.09 -15.14 -4.02
N TYR A 49 -18.29 -14.16 -3.14
CA TYR A 49 -19.18 -14.32 -2.00
C TYR A 49 -20.65 -14.49 -2.41
N GLY A 50 -21.11 -13.72 -3.40
CA GLY A 50 -22.44 -13.88 -3.98
C GLY A 50 -22.66 -15.28 -4.57
N MET A 51 -21.66 -15.83 -5.27
CA MET A 51 -21.71 -17.20 -5.80
C MET A 51 -21.82 -18.25 -4.68
N ILE A 52 -21.05 -18.09 -3.60
CA ILE A 52 -21.11 -19.00 -2.44
C ILE A 52 -22.51 -18.96 -1.82
N LEU A 53 -23.08 -17.78 -1.59
CA LEU A 53 -24.42 -17.65 -1.03
C LEU A 53 -25.50 -18.25 -1.95
N ALA A 54 -25.41 -17.99 -3.26
CA ALA A 54 -26.32 -18.57 -4.25
C ALA A 54 -26.24 -20.12 -4.26
N SER A 55 -25.03 -20.68 -4.13
CA SER A 55 -24.83 -22.14 -4.07
C SER A 55 -25.43 -22.78 -2.82
N ASN A 56 -25.62 -22.01 -1.73
CA ASN A 56 -26.28 -22.46 -0.52
C ASN A 56 -27.81 -22.40 -0.61
N GLY A 57 -28.37 -21.95 -1.73
CA GLY A 57 -29.82 -21.84 -1.94
C GLY A 57 -30.46 -20.60 -1.30
N ASP A 58 -29.67 -19.60 -0.90
CA ASP A 58 -30.21 -18.33 -0.41
C ASP A 58 -30.99 -17.60 -1.52
N SER A 59 -32.14 -17.00 -1.18
CA SER A 59 -32.89 -16.18 -2.14
C SER A 59 -32.14 -14.90 -2.48
N ILE A 60 -32.46 -14.28 -3.63
CA ILE A 60 -31.80 -13.06 -4.10
C ILE A 60 -31.91 -11.94 -3.05
N GLU A 61 -33.05 -11.82 -2.38
CA GLU A 61 -33.30 -10.82 -1.34
C GLU A 61 -32.40 -11.02 -0.11
N VAL A 62 -32.19 -12.28 0.29
CA VAL A 62 -31.28 -12.64 1.39
C VAL A 62 -29.83 -12.34 1.00
N ILE A 63 -29.43 -12.67 -0.23
CA ILE A 63 -28.09 -12.39 -0.74
C ILE A 63 -27.80 -10.89 -0.75
N THR A 64 -28.72 -10.07 -1.26
CA THR A 64 -28.55 -8.60 -1.29
C THR A 64 -28.43 -8.02 0.12
N THR A 65 -29.22 -8.55 1.07
CA THR A 65 -29.20 -8.10 2.46
C THR A 65 -27.87 -8.46 3.15
N LYS A 66 -27.36 -9.68 2.93
CA LYS A 66 -26.06 -10.14 3.46
C LYS A 66 -24.88 -9.41 2.83
N LEU A 67 -24.97 -9.05 1.54
CA LEU A 67 -23.94 -8.26 0.85
C LEU A 67 -23.92 -6.80 1.33
N SER A 68 -25.08 -6.21 1.64
CA SER A 68 -25.16 -4.81 2.08
C SER A 68 -24.80 -4.62 3.56
N HIS A 69 -24.99 -5.65 4.40
CA HIS A 69 -24.70 -5.62 5.84
C HIS A 69 -23.63 -6.65 6.19
N MET A 70 -22.44 -6.47 5.63
CA MET A 70 -21.33 -7.39 5.87
C MET A 70 -20.60 -7.00 7.16
N GLU A 71 -20.74 -7.81 8.21
CA GLU A 71 -20.02 -7.60 9.47
C GLU A 71 -18.50 -7.70 9.28
N LEU A 72 -17.72 -6.82 9.93
CA LEU A 72 -16.26 -6.84 9.88
C LEU A 72 -15.63 -8.13 10.44
N THR A 73 -16.35 -8.80 11.34
CA THR A 73 -15.91 -10.06 11.96
C THR A 73 -16.16 -11.29 11.09
N SER A 74 -16.88 -11.14 9.98
CA SER A 74 -17.10 -12.23 9.03
C SER A 74 -15.79 -12.69 8.40
N LYS A 75 -15.65 -14.00 8.16
CA LYS A 75 -14.47 -14.59 7.50
C LYS A 75 -14.15 -13.92 6.16
N VAL A 76 -15.19 -13.55 5.42
CA VAL A 76 -15.07 -12.89 4.11
C VAL A 76 -14.56 -11.45 4.26
N SER A 77 -15.09 -10.74 5.26
CA SER A 77 -14.63 -9.38 5.58
C SER A 77 -13.16 -9.38 6.04
N LEU A 78 -12.75 -10.38 6.83
CA LEU A 78 -11.35 -10.54 7.24
C LEU A 78 -10.42 -10.71 6.02
N VAL A 79 -10.81 -11.52 5.04
CA VAL A 79 -10.07 -11.66 3.77
C VAL A 79 -10.03 -10.32 2.99
N ALA A 80 -11.15 -9.59 2.94
CA ALA A 80 -11.21 -8.27 2.31
C ALA A 80 -10.30 -7.24 3.01
N VAL A 81 -10.29 -7.21 4.34
CA VAL A 81 -9.42 -6.34 5.14
C VAL A 81 -7.95 -6.69 4.92
N VAL A 82 -7.58 -7.98 4.97
CA VAL A 82 -6.19 -8.40 4.76
C VAL A 82 -5.72 -8.05 3.35
N SER A 83 -6.53 -8.32 2.33
CA SER A 83 -6.19 -7.97 0.95
C SER A 83 -6.08 -6.45 0.76
N GLY A 84 -7.01 -5.66 1.32
CA GLY A 84 -6.92 -4.20 1.35
C GLY A 84 -5.64 -3.71 2.02
N CYS A 85 -5.30 -4.24 3.19
CA CYS A 85 -4.05 -3.92 3.89
C CYS A 85 -2.81 -4.18 3.03
N LEU A 86 -2.77 -5.30 2.30
CA LEU A 86 -1.65 -5.63 1.41
C LEU A 86 -1.54 -4.64 0.24
N ILE A 87 -2.66 -4.27 -0.38
CA ILE A 87 -2.71 -3.26 -1.44
C ILE A 87 -2.19 -1.92 -0.93
N THR A 88 -2.70 -1.47 0.21
CA THR A 88 -2.33 -0.18 0.81
C THR A 88 -0.88 -0.14 1.27
N THR A 89 -0.37 -1.25 1.80
CA THR A 89 1.07 -1.40 2.07
C THR A 89 1.89 -1.33 0.79
N TYR A 90 1.44 -2.00 -0.29
CA TYR A 90 2.12 -1.92 -1.58
C TYR A 90 2.10 -0.51 -2.18
N ALA A 91 1.00 0.22 -2.05
CA ALA A 91 0.89 1.61 -2.50
C ALA A 91 1.84 2.54 -1.72
N GLY A 92 1.94 2.37 -0.39
CA GLY A 92 2.92 3.07 0.44
C GLY A 92 4.36 2.78 0.04
N TYR A 93 4.68 1.50 -0.22
CA TYR A 93 5.98 1.07 -0.74
C TYR A 93 6.28 1.70 -2.12
N LEU A 94 5.31 1.66 -3.03
CA LEU A 94 5.45 2.21 -4.38
C LEU A 94 5.67 3.72 -4.35
N CYS A 95 4.94 4.45 -3.50
CA CYS A 95 5.11 5.89 -3.30
C CYS A 95 6.53 6.22 -2.83
N ALA A 96 7.01 5.53 -1.78
CA ALA A 96 8.35 5.70 -1.25
C ALA A 96 9.43 5.38 -2.31
N LYS A 97 9.20 4.34 -3.12
CA LYS A 97 10.07 3.94 -4.23
C LYS A 97 10.15 4.99 -5.33
N LEU A 98 9.02 5.57 -5.72
CA LEU A 98 8.94 6.54 -6.80
C LEU A 98 9.56 7.89 -6.42
N VAL A 99 9.36 8.35 -5.17
CA VAL A 99 9.91 9.64 -4.74
C VAL A 99 11.42 9.56 -4.47
N ASN A 100 11.89 8.49 -3.84
CA ASN A 100 13.30 8.25 -3.52
C ASN A 100 14.01 9.36 -2.71
N HIS A 101 13.27 10.32 -2.16
CA HIS A 101 13.71 11.34 -1.22
C HIS A 101 12.57 11.71 -0.27
N SER A 102 12.89 12.10 0.97
CA SER A 102 11.89 12.55 1.96
C SER A 102 10.71 11.58 2.09
N GLU A 103 11.00 10.27 2.06
CA GLU A 103 10.04 9.19 1.79
C GLU A 103 8.85 9.25 2.76
N TYR A 104 9.11 9.37 4.06
CA TYR A 104 8.06 9.43 5.08
C TYR A 104 7.17 10.68 5.00
N ARG A 105 7.71 11.84 4.56
CA ARG A 105 6.90 13.07 4.44
C ARG A 105 5.91 12.97 3.30
N VAL A 106 6.34 12.42 2.16
CA VAL A 106 5.48 12.25 0.98
C VAL A 106 4.45 11.14 1.20
N VAL A 107 4.86 10.05 1.84
CA VAL A 107 3.97 8.96 2.23
C VAL A 107 2.91 9.42 3.23
N ALA A 108 3.21 10.35 4.14
CA ALA A 108 2.21 10.90 5.06
C ALA A 108 1.06 11.60 4.33
N VAL A 109 1.36 12.31 3.23
CA VAL A 109 0.33 12.94 2.39
C VAL A 109 -0.53 11.90 1.69
N LEU A 110 0.09 10.84 1.16
CA LEU A 110 -0.66 9.71 0.61
C LEU A 110 -1.58 9.07 1.66
N ALA A 111 -1.07 8.83 2.86
CA ALA A 111 -1.82 8.23 3.96
C ALA A 111 -3.05 9.07 4.31
N PHE A 112 -2.91 10.40 4.34
CA PHE A 112 -4.03 11.31 4.54
C PHE A 112 -5.09 11.19 3.43
N ILE A 113 -4.67 11.14 2.15
CA ILE A 113 -5.60 10.99 1.02
C ILE A 113 -6.36 9.66 1.11
N VAL A 114 -5.66 8.55 1.39
CA VAL A 114 -6.26 7.22 1.51
C VAL A 114 -7.23 7.15 2.68
N VAL A 115 -6.88 7.70 3.84
CA VAL A 115 -7.76 7.74 5.01
C VAL A 115 -9.01 8.56 4.74
N VAL A 116 -8.87 9.76 4.16
CA VAL A 116 -10.03 10.61 3.82
C VAL A 116 -10.93 9.88 2.81
N PHE A 117 -10.35 9.31 1.76
CA PHE A 117 -11.10 8.54 0.76
C PHE A 117 -11.83 7.34 1.38
N GLY A 118 -11.13 6.54 2.20
CA GLY A 118 -11.69 5.39 2.90
C GLY A 118 -12.81 5.79 3.86
N PHE A 119 -12.65 6.90 4.58
CA PHE A 119 -13.69 7.43 5.47
C PHE A 119 -14.96 7.84 4.70
N PHE A 120 -14.81 8.54 3.58
CA PHE A 120 -15.95 8.93 2.73
C PHE A 120 -16.68 7.72 2.13
N MET A 121 -15.96 6.65 1.78
CA MET A 121 -16.56 5.41 1.25
C MET A 121 -17.17 4.55 2.36
N GLY A 122 -16.58 4.53 3.56
CA GLY A 122 -16.99 3.68 4.68
C GLY A 122 -18.13 4.23 5.54
N GLN A 123 -18.45 5.52 5.45
CA GLN A 123 -19.44 6.17 6.32
C GLN A 123 -20.86 5.57 6.23
N SER A 124 -21.24 4.99 5.07
CA SER A 124 -22.58 4.41 4.86
C SER A 124 -22.67 2.95 5.31
N TYR A 125 -21.55 2.27 5.51
CA TYR A 125 -21.50 0.82 5.75
C TYR A 125 -21.00 0.45 7.15
N TYR A 126 -20.15 1.28 7.75
CA TYR A 126 -19.50 1.00 9.02
C TYR A 126 -19.85 2.04 10.08
N SER A 127 -19.87 1.60 11.33
CA SER A 127 -19.99 2.50 12.47
C SER A 127 -18.78 3.43 12.59
N MET A 128 -18.94 4.53 13.34
CA MET A 128 -17.86 5.51 13.53
C MET A 128 -16.60 4.89 14.18
N SER A 129 -16.79 3.96 15.12
CA SER A 129 -15.68 3.25 15.77
C SER A 129 -14.93 2.33 14.81
N GLU A 130 -15.65 1.61 13.94
CA GLU A 130 -15.06 0.72 12.94
C GLU A 130 -14.27 1.50 11.90
N ASN A 131 -14.82 2.61 11.40
CA ASN A 131 -14.11 3.51 10.48
C ASN A 131 -12.82 4.08 11.09
N LEU A 132 -12.83 4.39 12.40
CA LEU A 132 -11.64 4.86 13.10
C LEU A 132 -10.56 3.77 13.19
N ILE A 133 -10.94 2.53 13.50
CA ILE A 133 -10.02 1.39 13.54
C ILE A 133 -9.42 1.13 12.15
N LEU A 134 -10.26 1.09 11.11
CA LEU A 134 -9.81 0.90 9.72
C LEU A 134 -8.89 2.03 9.25
N SER A 135 -9.15 3.26 9.68
CA SER A 135 -8.28 4.41 9.38
C SER A 135 -6.90 4.27 10.03
N LEU A 136 -6.84 3.90 11.31
CA LEU A 136 -5.58 3.63 12.01
C LEU A 136 -4.82 2.47 11.38
N LEU A 137 -5.53 1.42 10.99
CA LEU A 137 -4.96 0.28 10.29
C LEU A 137 -4.37 0.69 8.94
N SER A 138 -5.10 1.50 8.16
CA SER A 138 -4.64 2.02 6.87
C SER A 138 -3.38 2.87 7.01
N LEU A 139 -3.34 3.76 8.03
CA LEU A 139 -2.12 4.52 8.35
C LEU A 139 -0.94 3.57 8.63
N GLY A 140 -1.14 2.56 9.49
CA GLY A 140 -0.14 1.55 9.79
C GLY A 140 0.37 0.85 8.54
N CYS A 141 -0.53 0.42 7.65
CA CYS A 141 -0.21 -0.24 6.39
C CYS A 141 0.62 0.64 5.45
N VAL A 142 0.24 1.91 5.28
CA VAL A 142 0.95 2.86 4.42
C VAL A 142 2.38 3.10 4.95
N TYR A 143 2.53 3.34 6.25
CA TYR A 143 3.83 3.54 6.88
C TYR A 143 4.71 2.28 6.85
N LEU A 144 4.11 1.10 7.05
CA LEU A 144 4.81 -0.18 6.94
C LEU A 144 5.37 -0.37 5.53
N GLY A 145 4.61 -0.02 4.49
CA GLY A 145 5.07 -0.05 3.10
C GLY A 145 6.29 0.83 2.86
N ALA A 146 6.25 2.07 3.36
CA ALA A 146 7.38 2.99 3.26
C ALA A 146 8.61 2.49 4.04
N TRP A 147 8.40 1.95 5.24
CA TRP A 147 9.46 1.36 6.05
C TRP A 147 10.14 0.16 5.36
N LEU A 148 9.37 -0.72 4.72
CA LEU A 148 9.91 -1.83 3.91
C LEU A 148 10.80 -1.33 2.78
N TYR A 149 10.43 -0.23 2.10
CA TYR A 149 11.27 0.34 1.06
C TYR A 149 12.57 0.94 1.63
N VAL A 150 12.46 1.76 2.68
CA VAL A 150 13.61 2.46 3.29
C VAL A 150 14.59 1.47 3.91
N SER A 151 14.11 0.43 4.60
CA SER A 151 14.95 -0.61 5.18
C SER A 151 15.73 -1.39 4.11
N ASN A 152 15.07 -1.76 3.00
CA ASN A 152 15.73 -2.44 1.88
C ASN A 152 16.78 -1.54 1.18
N LYS A 153 16.46 -0.25 1.00
CA LYS A 153 17.39 0.75 0.47
C LYS A 153 18.64 0.90 1.35
N ASN A 154 18.46 0.92 2.67
CA ASN A 154 19.58 1.04 3.62
C ASN A 154 20.47 -0.21 3.62
N ARG A 155 19.90 -1.41 3.53
CA ARG A 155 20.66 -2.67 3.41
C ARG A 155 21.51 -2.71 2.14
N SER A 156 20.95 -2.27 1.02
CA SER A 156 21.68 -2.22 -0.27
C SER A 156 22.90 -1.30 -0.19
N ARG A 157 22.77 -0.14 0.48
CA ARG A 157 23.88 0.82 0.68
C ARG A 157 24.95 0.34 1.67
N ALA A 158 24.62 -0.59 2.56
CA ALA A 158 25.60 -1.16 3.49
C ALA A 158 26.50 -2.19 2.80
N GLY A 159 25.95 -3.01 1.90
CA GLY A 159 26.71 -4.00 1.13
C GLY A 159 27.62 -3.41 0.04
N GLU A 160 27.40 -2.17 -0.38
CA GLU A 160 28.32 -1.46 -1.31
C GLU A 160 29.56 -0.87 -0.60
N LYS A 161 29.62 -0.92 0.74
CA LYS A 161 30.74 -0.37 1.54
C LYS A 161 31.72 -1.43 2.04
N GLU A 162 31.46 -2.71 1.79
CA GLU A 162 32.36 -3.85 2.08
C GLU A 162 33.12 -4.24 0.82
#